data_AF-A0A1D2IAT1-F1
#
_entry.id   AF-A0A1D2IAT1-F1
#
_cell.length_a   1.000
_cell.length_b   1.000
_cell.length_c   1.000
_cell.angle_alpha   90.00
_cell.angle_beta   90.00
_cell.angle_gamma   90.00
#
_symmetry.space_group_name_H-M   'P 1'
#
loop_
_entity.id
_entity.type
_entity.pdbx_description
1 polymer ?
#
loop_
_entity_poly.entity_id
_entity_poly.type
_entity_poly.pdbx_seq_one_letter_code
_entity_poly.pdbx_strand_id
1 'polypeptide(L)'
;MSSEQRHTEPVDVHLILRRETADGPQVLLSRRAGQVYAAGLWHLPSGHLDGPHEDVVTALIREAREETGVVIDEADVRAAVTVHHRSPGGASRTGHFFEVRRWKGEPEIAEPDVCDAMDWAPLTALPAPMVAYCRAGLDAYSAGARLALHFQLPGDSIAFDPGADRLLIVPDVTGQTSAARPDAAVVEFAERAVGRIAQWTDTSWAREESRVWRVHGVQGGTWYVKVHQSERFHGREVRGLRTWAPGLGAAAPRLVAADETLRAVVLTAVPGRPLHGAVLAPERERKVFHRIGALARRIHQSSPPRPAPAGSGPAVAKADRHLAGARSHLQQGDEEFVRELVRQAEDLPPLEWVETHGDFQLLH
;
A
#
# COMPACT_ATOMS: atom_id res chain seq x y z
N MET A 1 3.26 -30.15 -36.34
CA MET A 1 3.83 -28.97 -35.68
C MET A 1 4.23 -28.03 -36.80
N SER A 2 3.37 -27.06 -37.13
CA SER A 2 3.59 -26.16 -38.26
C SER A 2 4.89 -25.40 -38.06
N SER A 3 5.61 -25.22 -39.17
CA SER A 3 6.84 -24.42 -39.28
C SER A 3 6.52 -22.92 -39.19
N GLU A 4 5.88 -22.49 -38.11
CA GLU A 4 5.32 -21.13 -38.01
C GLU A 4 6.17 -20.28 -37.07
N GLN A 5 6.55 -19.11 -37.60
CA GLN A 5 7.23 -18.03 -36.89
C GLN A 5 6.48 -17.75 -35.59
N ARG A 6 7.15 -17.88 -34.44
CA ARG A 6 6.53 -17.62 -33.13
C ARG A 6 6.09 -16.16 -33.06
N HIS A 7 4.95 -15.91 -32.42
CA HIS A 7 4.48 -14.55 -32.18
C HIS A 7 5.54 -13.74 -31.42
N THR A 8 5.84 -12.54 -31.93
CA THR A 8 6.70 -11.56 -31.27
C THR A 8 5.92 -10.27 -31.13
N GLU A 9 5.96 -9.68 -29.95
CA GLU A 9 5.35 -8.37 -29.67
C GLU A 9 6.34 -7.46 -28.94
N PRO A 10 6.25 -6.14 -29.13
CA PRO A 10 7.00 -5.18 -28.34
C PRO A 10 6.64 -5.27 -26.86
N VAL A 11 7.65 -5.10 -26.02
CA VAL A 11 7.49 -4.92 -24.57
C VAL A 11 7.84 -3.48 -24.24
N ASP A 12 6.96 -2.81 -23.50
CA ASP A 12 7.21 -1.48 -22.95
C ASP A 12 7.04 -1.44 -21.44
N VAL A 13 7.60 -0.39 -20.84
CA VAL A 13 7.57 -0.16 -19.40
C VAL A 13 6.97 1.21 -19.12
N HIS A 14 6.18 1.30 -18.06
CA HIS A 14 5.55 2.54 -17.62
C HIS A 14 5.87 2.80 -16.15
N LEU A 15 6.37 4.00 -15.87
CA LEU A 15 6.72 4.43 -14.52
C LEU A 15 5.55 5.13 -13.84
N ILE A 16 4.95 4.47 -12.85
CA ILE A 16 4.05 5.08 -11.87
C ILE A 16 4.89 5.64 -10.73
N LEU A 17 5.54 6.79 -10.96
CA LEU A 17 6.25 7.53 -9.91
C LEU A 17 5.22 8.19 -9.00
N ARG A 18 5.08 7.70 -7.77
CA ARG A 18 3.96 8.03 -6.90
C ARG A 18 4.41 8.68 -5.61
N ARG A 19 3.75 9.80 -5.25
CA ARG A 19 3.93 10.48 -3.96
C ARG A 19 2.62 10.60 -3.20
N GLU A 20 2.71 10.61 -1.87
CA GLU A 20 1.59 10.93 -1.00
C GLU A 20 1.56 12.44 -0.73
N THR A 21 0.39 13.06 -0.85
CA THR A 21 0.18 14.48 -0.50
C THR A 21 -0.94 14.63 0.53
N ALA A 22 -1.16 15.86 0.99
CA ALA A 22 -2.29 16.18 1.87
C ALA A 22 -3.65 15.84 1.24
N ASP A 23 -3.76 15.97 -0.08
CA ASP A 23 -5.00 15.83 -0.84
C ASP A 23 -5.17 14.44 -1.44
N GLY A 24 -4.19 13.54 -1.22
CA GLY A 24 -4.19 12.16 -1.69
C GLY A 24 -2.95 11.80 -2.52
N PRO A 25 -2.94 10.60 -3.11
CA PRO A 25 -1.83 10.15 -3.93
C PRO A 25 -1.79 10.87 -5.28
N GLN A 26 -0.60 11.27 -5.68
CA GLN A 26 -0.31 11.85 -6.99
C GLN A 26 0.67 10.98 -7.77
N VAL A 27 0.58 11.05 -9.09
CA VAL A 27 1.51 10.42 -10.02
C VAL A 27 2.15 11.47 -10.93
N LEU A 28 3.41 11.26 -11.27
CA LEU A 28 4.10 12.09 -12.25
C LEU A 28 3.62 11.73 -13.65
N LEU A 29 3.25 12.74 -14.45
CA LEU A 29 2.91 12.60 -15.86
C LEU A 29 3.76 13.57 -16.68
N SER A 30 4.04 13.18 -17.91
CA SER A 30 4.66 14.01 -18.95
C SER A 30 3.67 14.22 -20.10
N ARG A 31 3.85 15.27 -20.89
CA ARG A 31 3.08 15.52 -22.11
C ARG A 31 3.98 15.42 -23.31
N ARG A 32 3.61 14.53 -24.22
CA ARG A 32 4.40 14.23 -25.43
C ARG A 32 4.39 15.43 -26.37
N ALA A 33 5.52 15.71 -27.00
CA ALA A 33 5.70 16.82 -27.93
C ALA A 33 6.57 16.42 -29.13
N GLY A 34 6.69 17.30 -30.12
CA GLY A 34 7.49 17.03 -31.32
C GLY A 34 6.86 16.00 -32.26
N GLN A 35 7.69 15.39 -33.11
CA GLN A 35 7.25 14.42 -34.14
C GLN A 35 7.16 12.99 -33.59
N VAL A 36 6.49 12.82 -32.45
CA VAL A 36 6.31 11.52 -31.80
C VAL A 36 4.85 11.07 -31.83
N TYR A 37 4.65 9.75 -31.70
CA TYR A 37 3.32 9.18 -31.48
C TYR A 37 2.63 9.87 -30.29
N ALA A 38 1.33 10.16 -30.41
CA ALA A 38 0.53 10.75 -29.33
C ALA A 38 0.97 12.16 -28.85
N ALA A 39 1.62 12.97 -29.71
CA ALA A 39 1.95 14.35 -29.39
C ALA A 39 0.72 15.16 -28.89
N GLY A 40 0.92 15.98 -27.85
CA GLY A 40 -0.10 16.76 -27.16
C GLY A 40 -0.86 15.99 -26.06
N LEU A 41 -0.64 14.68 -25.90
CA LEU A 41 -1.32 13.85 -24.91
C LEU A 41 -0.44 13.62 -23.67
N TRP A 42 -1.08 13.66 -22.49
CA TRP A 42 -0.45 13.25 -21.24
C TRP A 42 -0.22 11.73 -21.21
N HIS A 43 0.89 11.30 -20.62
CA HIS A 43 1.21 9.90 -20.33
C HIS A 43 2.13 9.79 -19.11
N LEU A 44 2.36 8.55 -18.66
CA LEU A 44 3.43 8.23 -17.71
C LEU A 44 4.76 8.22 -18.45
N PRO A 45 5.88 8.58 -17.78
CA PRO A 45 7.21 8.30 -18.30
C PRO A 45 7.32 6.81 -18.69
N SER A 46 7.82 6.53 -19.89
CA SER A 46 7.70 5.20 -20.49
C SER A 46 8.58 5.01 -21.70
N GLY A 47 9.08 3.78 -21.89
CA GLY A 47 9.76 3.43 -23.13
C GLY A 47 9.86 1.93 -23.37
N HIS A 48 10.63 1.57 -24.39
CA HIS A 48 10.76 0.19 -24.87
C HIS A 48 12.00 -0.47 -24.27
N LEU A 49 12.01 -1.80 -24.27
CA LEU A 49 13.24 -2.54 -23.99
C LEU A 49 14.23 -2.39 -25.16
N ASP A 50 15.48 -2.11 -24.84
CA ASP A 50 16.59 -2.01 -25.79
C ASP A 50 17.19 -3.39 -26.08
N GLY A 51 16.56 -4.08 -27.03
CA GLY A 51 17.05 -5.36 -27.54
C GLY A 51 16.96 -6.52 -26.53
N PRO A 52 17.65 -7.64 -26.78
CA PRO A 52 17.38 -8.90 -26.07
C PRO A 52 18.07 -9.03 -24.70
N HIS A 53 18.84 -8.03 -24.28
CA HIS A 53 19.71 -8.09 -23.10
C HIS A 53 19.20 -7.24 -21.93
N GLU A 54 18.22 -6.38 -22.17
CA GLU A 54 17.59 -5.54 -21.17
C GLU A 54 16.32 -6.22 -20.64
N ASP A 55 16.17 -6.28 -19.32
CA ASP A 55 14.92 -6.69 -18.69
C ASP A 55 14.02 -5.48 -18.38
N VAL A 56 12.77 -5.76 -18.03
CA VAL A 56 11.74 -4.74 -17.77
C VAL A 56 12.06 -3.81 -16.59
N VAL A 57 12.89 -4.23 -15.63
CA VAL A 57 13.25 -3.38 -14.48
C VAL A 57 14.41 -2.47 -14.87
N THR A 58 15.41 -3.01 -15.58
CA THR A 58 16.53 -2.27 -16.13
C THR A 58 16.05 -1.18 -17.09
N ALA A 59 15.14 -1.53 -18.01
CA ALA A 59 14.51 -0.58 -18.93
C ALA A 59 13.79 0.54 -18.17
N LEU A 60 12.99 0.21 -17.15
CA LEU A 60 12.26 1.20 -16.36
C LEU A 60 13.21 2.22 -15.70
N ILE A 61 14.32 1.75 -15.11
CA ILE A 61 15.30 2.60 -14.43
C ILE A 61 16.03 3.50 -15.43
N ARG A 62 16.38 2.97 -16.61
CA ARG A 62 16.99 3.75 -17.69
C ARG A 62 16.03 4.85 -18.18
N GLU A 63 14.81 4.48 -18.57
CA GLU A 63 13.78 5.40 -19.06
C GLU A 63 13.44 6.48 -18.02
N ALA A 64 13.32 6.11 -16.74
CA ALA A 64 13.11 7.08 -15.66
C ALA A 64 14.21 8.14 -15.61
N ARG A 65 15.47 7.72 -15.77
CA ARG A 65 16.62 8.62 -15.76
C ARG A 65 16.69 9.49 -17.02
N GLU A 66 16.42 8.90 -18.19
CA GLU A 66 16.48 9.58 -19.48
C GLU A 66 15.38 10.62 -19.63
N GLU A 67 14.12 10.29 -19.28
CA GLU A 67 13.00 11.19 -19.49
C GLU A 67 12.79 12.20 -18.36
N THR A 68 13.16 11.84 -17.11
CA THR A 68 12.80 12.64 -15.92
C THR A 68 13.98 13.08 -15.06
N GLY A 69 15.19 12.58 -15.31
CA GLY A 69 16.38 12.85 -14.51
C GLY A 69 16.42 12.15 -13.13
N VAL A 70 15.35 11.48 -12.71
CA VAL A 70 15.32 10.80 -11.41
C VAL A 70 16.15 9.53 -11.41
N VAL A 71 16.74 9.20 -10.25
CA VAL A 71 17.50 7.96 -10.05
C VAL A 71 16.72 7.04 -9.13
N ILE A 72 16.44 5.83 -9.60
CA ILE A 72 15.65 4.80 -8.92
C ILE A 72 16.57 3.64 -8.53
N ASP A 73 16.44 3.17 -7.30
CA ASP A 73 17.07 1.93 -6.85
C ASP A 73 16.17 0.75 -7.25
N GLU A 74 16.75 -0.33 -7.77
CA GLU A 74 16.03 -1.55 -8.14
C GLU A 74 15.18 -2.09 -6.98
N ALA A 75 15.67 -1.97 -5.75
CA ALA A 75 14.97 -2.40 -4.54
C ALA A 75 13.71 -1.58 -4.24
N ASP A 76 13.48 -0.45 -4.91
CA ASP A 76 12.28 0.39 -4.78
C ASP A 76 11.25 0.17 -5.91
N VAL A 77 11.57 -0.65 -6.92
CA VAL A 77 10.66 -0.98 -8.02
C VAL A 77 9.63 -2.03 -7.59
N ARG A 78 8.35 -1.76 -7.82
CA ARG A 78 7.25 -2.68 -7.49
C ARG A 78 6.41 -2.96 -8.74
N ALA A 79 6.27 -4.23 -9.11
CA ALA A 79 5.34 -4.63 -10.17
C ALA A 79 3.91 -4.24 -9.79
N ALA A 80 3.24 -3.48 -10.68
CA ALA A 80 1.91 -2.96 -10.43
C ALA A 80 0.86 -3.71 -11.26
N VAL A 81 0.86 -3.48 -12.58
CA VAL A 81 -0.08 -4.08 -13.52
C VAL A 81 0.63 -4.38 -14.85
N THR A 82 0.31 -5.52 -15.44
CA THR A 82 0.65 -5.81 -16.84
C THR A 82 -0.56 -5.51 -17.71
N VAL A 83 -0.38 -4.80 -18.81
CA VAL A 83 -1.46 -4.50 -19.75
C VAL A 83 -1.09 -5.04 -21.12
N HIS A 84 -1.90 -5.95 -21.65
CA HIS A 84 -1.83 -6.32 -23.05
C HIS A 84 -2.67 -5.31 -23.83
N HIS A 85 -2.00 -4.48 -24.62
CA HIS A 85 -2.64 -3.40 -25.37
C HIS A 85 -2.60 -3.68 -26.87
N ARG A 86 -3.69 -3.30 -27.56
CA ARG A 86 -3.71 -3.17 -29.02
C ARG A 86 -4.13 -1.77 -29.39
N SER A 87 -3.27 -1.09 -30.15
CA SER A 87 -3.52 0.26 -30.64
C SER A 87 -4.60 0.28 -31.73
N PRO A 88 -5.20 1.44 -32.06
CA PRO A 88 -6.16 1.55 -33.16
C PRO A 88 -5.57 1.16 -34.52
N GLY A 89 -4.23 1.24 -34.67
CA GLY A 89 -3.48 0.77 -35.83
C GLY A 89 -3.30 -0.74 -35.91
N GLY A 90 -3.78 -1.51 -34.93
CA GLY A 90 -3.80 -2.98 -34.93
C GLY A 90 -2.56 -3.64 -34.34
N ALA A 91 -1.48 -2.91 -34.09
CA ALA A 91 -0.29 -3.45 -33.44
C ALA A 91 -0.54 -3.67 -31.93
N SER A 92 -0.26 -4.90 -31.48
CA SER A 92 -0.28 -5.28 -30.06
C SER A 92 1.08 -5.05 -29.40
N ARG A 93 1.05 -4.87 -28.08
CA ARG A 93 2.21 -4.82 -27.19
C ARG A 93 1.84 -5.23 -25.77
N THR A 94 2.84 -5.60 -24.99
CA THR A 94 2.69 -5.89 -23.57
C THR A 94 3.44 -4.85 -22.74
N GLY A 95 2.69 -4.08 -21.95
CA GLY A 95 3.28 -3.10 -21.04
C GLY A 95 3.35 -3.57 -19.62
N HIS A 96 4.50 -3.33 -19.01
CA HIS A 96 4.72 -3.52 -17.59
C HIS A 96 4.70 -2.17 -16.88
N PHE A 97 3.69 -1.96 -16.05
CA PHE A 97 3.59 -0.78 -15.20
C PHE A 97 4.22 -1.09 -13.85
N PHE A 98 5.08 -0.19 -13.39
CA PHE A 98 5.79 -0.32 -12.13
C PHE A 98 5.53 0.89 -11.24
N GLU A 99 5.25 0.63 -9.97
CA GLU A 99 5.14 1.67 -8.96
C GLU A 99 6.51 1.91 -8.31
N VAL A 100 6.88 3.18 -8.20
CA VAL A 100 8.07 3.62 -7.47
C VAL A 100 7.68 4.76 -6.54
N ARG A 101 7.99 4.59 -5.24
CA ARG A 101 7.65 5.58 -4.18
C ARG A 101 8.88 6.27 -3.59
N ARG A 102 10.08 5.84 -3.98
CA ARG A 102 11.36 6.35 -3.50
C ARG A 102 12.31 6.49 -4.68
N TRP A 103 12.96 7.64 -4.76
CA TRP A 103 13.91 7.99 -5.81
C TRP A 103 14.81 9.12 -5.30
N LYS A 104 15.83 9.47 -6.09
CA LYS A 104 16.70 10.63 -5.86
C LYS A 104 16.58 11.60 -7.03
N GLY A 105 16.74 12.89 -6.75
CA GLY A 105 16.55 13.96 -7.73
C GLY A 105 15.10 14.47 -7.75
N GLU A 106 14.92 15.65 -8.34
CA GLU A 106 13.60 16.21 -8.62
C GLU A 106 13.27 15.94 -10.09
N PRO A 107 12.07 15.45 -10.43
CA PRO A 107 11.69 15.23 -11.81
C PRO A 107 11.71 16.53 -12.62
N GLU A 108 12.36 16.49 -13.78
CA GLU A 108 12.40 17.58 -14.74
C GLU A 108 12.31 17.04 -16.18
N ILE A 109 11.97 17.89 -17.14
CA ILE A 109 11.95 17.50 -18.56
C ILE A 109 13.39 17.37 -19.04
N ALA A 110 13.89 16.14 -19.14
CA ALA A 110 15.25 15.86 -19.59
C ALA A 110 15.36 15.77 -21.13
N GLU A 111 14.26 15.48 -21.83
CA GLU A 111 14.21 15.40 -23.30
C GLU A 111 13.19 16.40 -23.92
N PRO A 112 13.56 17.69 -24.02
CA PRO A 112 12.64 18.76 -24.43
C PRO A 112 12.14 18.64 -25.89
N ASP A 113 12.82 17.87 -26.73
CA ASP A 113 12.41 17.67 -28.13
C ASP A 113 11.18 16.76 -28.26
N VAL A 114 10.91 15.93 -27.24
CA VAL A 114 9.83 14.93 -27.24
C VAL A 114 8.85 15.08 -26.08
N CYS A 115 9.10 16.02 -25.16
CA CYS A 115 8.27 16.32 -23.99
C CYS A 115 8.23 17.83 -23.73
N ASP A 116 7.04 18.43 -23.61
CA ASP A 116 6.87 19.89 -23.41
C ASP A 116 6.25 20.28 -22.06
N ALA A 117 5.77 19.31 -21.27
CA ALA A 117 5.25 19.55 -19.94
C ALA A 117 5.44 18.30 -19.06
N MET A 118 5.65 18.53 -17.76
CA MET A 118 5.71 17.48 -16.75
C MET A 118 5.07 17.99 -15.47
N ASP A 119 4.14 17.24 -14.89
CA ASP A 119 3.40 17.67 -13.70
C ASP A 119 2.91 16.48 -12.86
N TRP A 120 2.62 16.76 -11.61
CA TRP A 120 2.03 15.83 -10.67
C TRP A 120 0.51 15.90 -10.70
N ALA A 121 -0.14 14.83 -11.14
CA ALA A 121 -1.59 14.73 -11.19
C ALA A 121 -2.14 13.89 -10.02
N PRO A 122 -3.25 14.30 -9.37
CA PRO A 122 -3.98 13.41 -8.46
C PRO A 122 -4.48 12.17 -9.20
N LEU A 123 -4.29 10.98 -8.63
CA LEU A 123 -4.79 9.73 -9.24
C LEU A 123 -6.32 9.73 -9.46
N THR A 124 -7.04 10.50 -8.64
CA THR A 124 -8.50 10.65 -8.74
C THR A 124 -8.95 11.72 -9.74
N ALA A 125 -8.03 12.48 -10.32
CA ALA A 125 -8.30 13.60 -11.22
C ALA A 125 -7.18 13.73 -12.27
N LEU A 126 -6.99 12.67 -13.06
CA LEU A 126 -6.02 12.63 -14.14
C LEU A 126 -6.35 13.68 -15.23
N PRO A 127 -5.34 14.35 -15.81
CA PRO A 127 -5.52 15.39 -16.80
C PRO A 127 -6.09 14.84 -18.12
N ALA A 128 -6.69 15.73 -18.90
CA ALA A 128 -7.08 15.46 -20.28
C ALA A 128 -6.43 16.49 -21.22
N PRO A 129 -6.10 16.13 -22.47
CA PRO A 129 -6.25 14.80 -23.06
C PRO A 129 -5.07 13.87 -22.69
N MET A 130 -5.33 12.57 -22.57
CA MET A 130 -4.34 11.56 -22.12
C MET A 130 -4.31 10.40 -23.11
N VAL A 131 -3.18 9.70 -23.24
CA VAL A 131 -3.11 8.47 -24.05
C VAL A 131 -4.02 7.40 -23.45
N ALA A 132 -4.93 6.82 -24.26
CA ALA A 132 -5.91 5.84 -23.81
C ALA A 132 -5.27 4.61 -23.15
N TYR A 133 -4.19 4.10 -23.75
CA TYR A 133 -3.41 3.00 -23.19
C TYR A 133 -2.84 3.30 -21.80
N CYS A 134 -2.23 4.48 -21.65
CA CYS A 134 -1.69 4.90 -20.36
C CYS A 134 -2.80 5.09 -19.33
N ARG A 135 -3.96 5.61 -19.74
CA ARG A 135 -5.14 5.76 -18.88
C ARG A 135 -5.65 4.41 -18.40
N ALA A 136 -5.78 3.44 -19.31
CA ALA A 136 -6.20 2.07 -18.97
C ALA A 136 -5.26 1.41 -17.94
N GLY A 137 -3.94 1.62 -18.07
CA GLY A 137 -2.97 1.14 -17.07
C GLY A 137 -3.15 1.80 -15.69
N LEU A 138 -3.38 3.11 -15.63
CA LEU A 138 -3.63 3.82 -14.37
C LEU A 138 -4.98 3.44 -13.73
N ASP A 139 -6.01 3.23 -14.52
CA ASP A 139 -7.33 2.79 -14.04
C ASP A 139 -7.26 1.35 -13.52
N ALA A 140 -6.57 0.45 -14.23
CA ALA A 140 -6.32 -0.92 -13.78
C ALA A 140 -5.46 -0.96 -12.50
N TYR A 141 -4.42 -0.13 -12.43
CA TYR A 141 -3.61 0.06 -11.21
C TYR A 141 -4.46 0.56 -10.04
N SER A 142 -5.34 1.54 -10.28
CA SER A 142 -6.24 2.09 -9.25
C SER A 142 -7.28 1.08 -8.77
N ALA A 143 -7.68 0.17 -9.66
CA ALA A 143 -8.55 -0.97 -9.36
C ALA A 143 -7.80 -2.18 -8.77
N GLY A 144 -6.50 -2.04 -8.47
CA GLY A 144 -5.63 -3.08 -7.93
C GLY A 144 -5.54 -4.35 -8.79
N ALA A 145 -5.77 -4.23 -10.09
CA ALA A 145 -5.62 -5.33 -11.03
C ALA A 145 -4.15 -5.70 -11.24
N ARG A 146 -3.87 -6.99 -11.44
CA ARG A 146 -2.54 -7.48 -11.82
C ARG A 146 -2.34 -7.58 -13.33
N LEU A 147 -3.44 -7.82 -14.05
CA LEU A 147 -3.45 -7.97 -15.50
C LEU A 147 -4.70 -7.28 -16.07
N ALA A 148 -4.53 -6.58 -17.18
CA ALA A 148 -5.63 -6.01 -17.94
C ALA A 148 -5.41 -6.18 -19.45
N LEU A 149 -6.51 -6.19 -20.20
CA LEU A 149 -6.52 -6.08 -21.65
C LEU A 149 -7.05 -4.69 -22.00
N HIS A 150 -6.41 -4.01 -22.96
CA HIS A 150 -6.90 -2.73 -23.48
C HIS A 150 -6.78 -2.72 -25.00
N PHE A 151 -7.81 -3.21 -25.68
CA PHE A 151 -7.79 -3.43 -27.13
C PHE A 151 -8.68 -2.42 -27.83
N GLN A 152 -8.06 -1.38 -28.37
CA GLN A 152 -8.75 -0.40 -29.18
C GLN A 152 -9.12 -0.99 -30.55
N LEU A 153 -10.22 -0.49 -31.12
CA LEU A 153 -10.71 -0.88 -32.43
C LEU A 153 -10.17 0.05 -33.52
N PRO A 154 -10.15 -0.38 -34.79
CA PRO A 154 -9.92 0.52 -35.91
C PRO A 154 -10.91 1.69 -35.87
N GLY A 155 -10.38 2.92 -35.83
CA GLY A 155 -11.18 4.15 -35.74
C GLY A 155 -11.31 4.74 -34.33
N ASP A 156 -10.94 4.01 -33.27
CA ASP A 156 -10.82 4.59 -31.92
C ASP A 156 -9.69 5.65 -31.91
N SER A 157 -9.84 6.67 -31.07
CA SER A 157 -8.81 7.69 -30.86
C SER A 157 -7.62 7.15 -30.06
N ILE A 158 -6.42 7.67 -30.31
CA ILE A 158 -5.25 7.43 -29.45
C ILE A 158 -5.47 8.05 -28.05
N ALA A 159 -6.19 9.17 -28.01
CA ALA A 159 -6.58 9.82 -26.77
C ALA A 159 -7.69 9.04 -26.08
N PHE A 160 -7.67 9.02 -24.75
CA PHE A 160 -8.72 8.44 -23.93
C PHE A 160 -10.06 9.11 -24.21
N ASP A 161 -11.05 8.30 -24.58
CA ASP A 161 -12.45 8.67 -24.69
C ASP A 161 -13.25 7.76 -23.76
N PRO A 162 -13.88 8.31 -22.69
CA PRO A 162 -14.68 7.50 -21.78
C PRO A 162 -15.88 6.81 -22.47
N GLY A 163 -16.36 7.33 -23.61
CA GLY A 163 -17.40 6.70 -24.41
C GLY A 163 -16.93 5.49 -25.23
N ALA A 164 -15.61 5.32 -25.37
CA ALA A 164 -14.99 4.24 -26.13
C ALA A 164 -13.92 3.48 -25.33
N ASP A 165 -13.95 3.55 -23.99
CA ASP A 165 -13.00 2.82 -23.14
C ASP A 165 -13.14 1.31 -23.35
N ARG A 166 -12.00 0.66 -23.60
CA ARG A 166 -11.89 -0.77 -23.91
C ARG A 166 -11.14 -1.54 -22.83
N LEU A 167 -10.98 -0.97 -21.64
CA LEU A 167 -10.33 -1.62 -20.52
C LEU A 167 -11.15 -2.85 -20.06
N LEU A 168 -10.51 -4.01 -20.08
CA LEU A 168 -10.99 -5.23 -19.45
C LEU A 168 -9.99 -5.65 -18.38
N ILE A 169 -10.40 -5.64 -17.12
CA ILE A 169 -9.61 -6.19 -16.02
C ILE A 169 -9.67 -7.72 -16.08
N VAL A 170 -8.50 -8.37 -16.07
CA VAL A 170 -8.41 -9.82 -15.94
C VAL A 170 -8.40 -10.15 -14.44
N PRO A 171 -9.37 -10.93 -13.93
CA PRO A 171 -9.39 -11.35 -12.54
C PRO A 171 -8.13 -12.14 -12.20
N ASP A 172 -7.61 -11.97 -10.98
CA ASP A 172 -6.52 -12.79 -10.50
C ASP A 172 -7.01 -14.20 -10.10
N VAL A 173 -6.07 -15.07 -9.68
CA VAL A 173 -6.35 -16.45 -9.25
C VAL A 173 -7.29 -16.54 -8.05
N THR A 174 -7.49 -15.43 -7.33
CA THR A 174 -8.44 -15.35 -6.21
C THR A 174 -9.85 -14.95 -6.67
N GLY A 175 -10.03 -14.65 -7.97
CA GLY A 175 -11.26 -14.14 -8.56
C GLY A 175 -11.60 -12.71 -8.12
N GLN A 176 -10.67 -12.04 -7.43
CA GLN A 176 -10.88 -10.71 -6.89
C GLN A 176 -10.37 -9.68 -7.89
N THR A 177 -11.29 -8.88 -8.43
CA THR A 177 -10.96 -7.51 -8.82
C THR A 177 -10.65 -6.77 -7.52
N SER A 178 -9.37 -6.77 -7.13
CA SER A 178 -8.89 -6.22 -5.87
C SER A 178 -9.00 -4.69 -5.83
N ALA A 179 -10.20 -4.12 -5.59
CA ALA A 179 -10.44 -2.86 -4.85
C ALA A 179 -11.73 -2.14 -5.30
N ALA A 180 -12.85 -2.33 -4.59
CA ALA A 180 -13.88 -1.28 -4.46
C ALA A 180 -14.83 -1.54 -3.30
N ARG A 181 -15.27 -2.79 -3.09
CA ARG A 181 -16.36 -3.08 -2.15
C ARG A 181 -16.13 -4.40 -1.41
N PRO A 182 -16.38 -4.46 -0.09
CA PRO A 182 -16.30 -5.70 0.66
C PRO A 182 -17.52 -6.61 0.38
N ASP A 183 -17.44 -7.85 0.88
CA ASP A 183 -18.53 -8.82 0.82
C ASP A 183 -19.85 -8.25 1.37
N ALA A 184 -20.97 -8.73 0.84
CA ALA A 184 -22.31 -8.24 1.19
C ALA A 184 -22.59 -8.27 2.70
N ALA A 185 -22.11 -9.30 3.42
CA ALA A 185 -22.27 -9.41 4.86
C ALA A 185 -21.53 -8.29 5.63
N VAL A 186 -20.35 -7.88 5.16
CA VAL A 186 -19.57 -6.78 5.74
C VAL A 186 -20.22 -5.43 5.41
N VAL A 187 -20.78 -5.29 4.20
CA VAL A 187 -21.57 -4.11 3.82
C VAL A 187 -22.77 -3.97 4.74
N GLU A 188 -23.56 -5.03 4.91
CA GLU A 188 -24.75 -5.02 5.76
C GLU A 188 -24.41 -4.70 7.23
N PHE A 189 -23.36 -5.34 7.75
CA PHE A 189 -22.83 -5.07 9.09
C PHE A 189 -22.46 -3.59 9.26
N ALA A 190 -21.73 -3.01 8.31
CA ALA A 190 -21.32 -1.62 8.37
C ALA A 190 -22.51 -0.66 8.25
N GLU A 191 -23.42 -0.89 7.31
CA GLU A 191 -24.61 -0.04 7.14
C GLU A 191 -25.56 -0.10 8.32
N ARG A 192 -25.64 -1.25 9.01
CA ARG A 192 -26.38 -1.39 10.27
C ARG A 192 -25.75 -0.53 11.39
N ALA A 193 -24.43 -0.38 11.38
CA ALA A 193 -23.70 0.37 12.39
C ALA A 193 -23.71 1.89 12.17
N VAL A 194 -23.62 2.35 10.91
CA VAL A 194 -23.42 3.79 10.60
C VAL A 194 -24.45 4.39 9.63
N GLY A 195 -25.46 3.61 9.24
CA GLY A 195 -26.43 3.99 8.21
C GLY A 195 -25.90 3.75 6.80
N ARG A 196 -26.71 4.11 5.78
CA ARG A 196 -26.37 3.87 4.37
C ARG A 196 -25.03 4.50 3.99
N ILE A 197 -24.21 3.73 3.26
CA ILE A 197 -22.88 4.14 2.83
C ILE A 197 -22.93 4.55 1.35
N ALA A 198 -22.50 5.78 1.07
CA ALA A 198 -22.44 6.34 -0.28
C ALA A 198 -21.19 5.89 -1.05
N GLN A 199 -20.06 5.74 -0.35
CA GLN A 199 -18.77 5.44 -0.97
C GLN A 199 -17.94 4.51 -0.09
N TRP A 200 -17.31 3.54 -0.75
CA TRP A 200 -16.27 2.68 -0.19
C TRP A 200 -14.95 3.00 -0.88
N THR A 201 -13.87 3.11 -0.11
CA THR A 201 -12.52 3.28 -0.63
C THR A 201 -11.62 2.28 0.08
N ASP A 202 -11.03 1.36 -0.66
CA ASP A 202 -10.03 0.47 -0.08
C ASP A 202 -8.80 1.28 0.34
N THR A 203 -8.38 1.10 1.58
CA THR A 203 -7.22 1.74 2.21
C THR A 203 -6.32 0.70 2.88
N SER A 204 -6.48 -0.57 2.50
CA SER A 204 -5.67 -1.68 2.98
C SER A 204 -4.20 -1.42 2.63
N TRP A 205 -3.31 -1.72 3.57
CA TRP A 205 -1.89 -1.84 3.26
C TRP A 205 -1.68 -3.06 2.34
N ALA A 206 -0.63 -3.06 1.53
CA ALA A 206 -0.31 -4.12 0.55
C ALA A 206 0.06 -5.49 1.18
N ARG A 207 -0.36 -5.78 2.41
CA ARG A 207 -0.30 -7.10 3.03
C ARG A 207 -1.64 -7.77 2.78
N GLU A 208 -1.61 -8.98 2.21
CA GLU A 208 -2.79 -9.69 1.70
C GLU A 208 -3.81 -10.08 2.80
N GLU A 209 -3.44 -10.03 4.07
CA GLU A 209 -4.18 -10.72 5.14
C GLU A 209 -5.20 -9.86 5.90
N SER A 210 -5.08 -8.52 5.89
CA SER A 210 -6.03 -7.63 6.57
C SER A 210 -6.60 -6.59 5.62
N ARG A 211 -7.93 -6.45 5.58
CA ARG A 211 -8.62 -5.49 4.71
C ARG A 211 -9.16 -4.31 5.50
N VAL A 212 -8.99 -3.10 4.98
CA VAL A 212 -9.47 -1.84 5.60
C VAL A 212 -10.08 -0.94 4.53
N TRP A 213 -11.35 -0.59 4.71
CA TRP A 213 -12.03 0.39 3.86
C TRP A 213 -12.32 1.67 4.62
N ARG A 214 -12.04 2.82 4.00
CA ARG A 214 -12.61 4.10 4.39
C ARG A 214 -14.00 4.23 3.76
N VAL A 215 -15.00 4.56 4.56
CA VAL A 215 -16.40 4.68 4.12
C VAL A 215 -16.98 6.05 4.42
N HIS A 216 -17.80 6.55 3.51
CA HIS A 216 -18.54 7.80 3.66
C HIS A 216 -20.04 7.54 3.66
N GLY A 217 -20.73 8.03 4.69
CA GLY A 217 -22.18 7.87 4.84
C GLY A 217 -22.95 8.84 3.97
N VAL A 218 -24.15 8.45 3.54
CA VAL A 218 -25.05 9.32 2.75
C VAL A 218 -25.45 10.58 3.52
N GLN A 219 -25.60 10.48 4.85
CA GLN A 219 -25.91 11.62 5.73
C GLN A 219 -24.67 12.37 6.21
N GLY A 220 -23.51 12.11 5.61
CA GLY A 220 -22.22 12.61 6.06
C GLY A 220 -21.57 11.74 7.13
N GLY A 221 -20.27 11.99 7.37
CA GLY A 221 -19.44 11.21 8.29
C GLY A 221 -18.47 10.26 7.58
N THR A 222 -17.33 10.02 8.23
CA THR A 222 -16.27 9.14 7.74
C THR A 222 -15.98 8.07 8.79
N TRP A 223 -15.98 6.81 8.36
CA TRP A 223 -15.65 5.67 9.19
C TRP A 223 -14.63 4.77 8.50
N TYR A 224 -14.06 3.86 9.28
CA TYR A 224 -13.18 2.81 8.78
C TYR A 224 -13.76 1.44 9.12
N VAL A 225 -13.89 0.58 8.12
CA VAL A 225 -14.32 -0.81 8.27
C VAL A 225 -13.09 -1.69 8.09
N LYS A 226 -12.79 -2.52 9.08
CA LYS A 226 -11.60 -3.39 9.06
C LYS A 226 -11.98 -4.84 9.32
N VAL A 227 -11.52 -5.74 8.46
CA VAL A 227 -11.67 -7.19 8.61
C VAL A 227 -10.30 -7.78 8.95
N HIS A 228 -10.27 -8.60 10.00
CA HIS A 228 -9.04 -9.17 10.54
C HIS A 228 -8.77 -10.59 10.03
N GLN A 229 -7.49 -10.92 9.84
CA GLN A 229 -7.04 -12.23 9.36
C GLN A 229 -7.34 -13.41 10.31
N SER A 230 -7.46 -13.15 11.61
CA SER A 230 -7.71 -14.20 12.61
C SER A 230 -8.48 -13.66 13.81
N GLU A 231 -9.17 -14.56 14.50
CA GLU A 231 -9.87 -14.27 15.76
C GLU A 231 -8.93 -13.68 16.81
N ARG A 232 -7.67 -14.13 16.84
CA ARG A 232 -6.65 -13.58 17.75
C ARG A 232 -6.40 -12.10 17.48
N PHE A 233 -6.22 -11.69 16.23
CA PHE A 233 -6.00 -10.28 15.88
C PHE A 233 -7.26 -9.44 16.10
N HIS A 234 -8.42 -9.98 15.73
CA HIS A 234 -9.71 -9.35 15.98
C HIS A 234 -9.92 -9.09 17.49
N GLY A 235 -9.75 -10.11 18.32
CA GLY A 235 -9.91 -10.02 19.76
C GLY A 235 -8.93 -9.04 20.40
N ARG A 236 -7.68 -8.98 19.93
CA ARG A 236 -6.69 -7.99 20.39
C ARG A 236 -7.12 -6.56 20.06
N GLU A 237 -7.54 -6.30 18.83
CA GLU A 237 -7.99 -4.97 18.39
C GLU A 237 -9.23 -4.53 19.18
N VAL A 238 -10.28 -5.37 19.21
CA VAL A 238 -11.54 -5.08 19.91
C VAL A 238 -11.29 -4.84 21.39
N ARG A 239 -10.43 -5.64 22.03
CA ARG A 239 -10.05 -5.45 23.42
C ARG A 239 -9.39 -4.08 23.61
N GLY A 240 -8.39 -3.74 22.80
CA GLY A 240 -7.71 -2.45 22.94
C GLY A 240 -8.62 -1.24 22.74
N LEU A 241 -9.52 -1.33 21.75
CA LEU A 241 -10.51 -0.29 21.48
C LEU A 241 -11.59 -0.16 22.57
N ARG A 242 -11.91 -1.24 23.28
CA ARG A 242 -12.87 -1.22 24.40
C ARG A 242 -12.24 -0.84 25.74
N THR A 243 -10.96 -1.14 25.97
CA THR A 243 -10.31 -0.93 27.27
C THR A 243 -9.57 0.40 27.34
N TRP A 244 -8.52 0.58 26.53
CA TRP A 244 -7.58 1.69 26.72
C TRP A 244 -7.74 2.82 25.72
N ALA A 245 -8.27 2.57 24.52
CA ALA A 245 -8.51 3.62 23.53
C ALA A 245 -9.43 4.75 24.04
N PRO A 246 -10.49 4.50 24.83
CA PRO A 246 -11.30 5.58 25.41
C PRO A 246 -10.49 6.54 26.27
N GLY A 247 -9.48 6.02 27.00
CA GLY A 247 -8.56 6.81 27.82
C GLY A 247 -7.67 7.77 27.03
N LEU A 248 -7.58 7.60 25.70
CA LEU A 248 -6.84 8.48 24.79
C LEU A 248 -7.69 9.63 24.24
N GLY A 249 -9.02 9.59 24.41
CA GLY A 249 -9.94 10.62 23.93
C GLY A 249 -9.86 10.79 22.42
N ALA A 250 -9.81 12.04 21.94
CA ALA A 250 -9.76 12.35 20.50
C ALA A 250 -8.49 11.88 19.77
N ALA A 251 -7.48 11.38 20.49
CA ALA A 251 -6.24 10.87 19.92
C ALA A 251 -6.33 9.40 19.46
N ALA A 252 -7.48 8.74 19.65
CA ALA A 252 -7.71 7.36 19.24
C ALA A 252 -9.06 7.20 18.54
N PRO A 253 -9.20 6.20 17.65
CA PRO A 253 -10.50 5.87 17.07
C PRO A 253 -11.41 5.28 18.15
N ARG A 254 -12.71 5.55 18.01
CA ARG A 254 -13.74 4.87 18.81
C ARG A 254 -14.28 3.67 18.04
N LEU A 255 -14.47 2.55 18.74
CA LEU A 255 -15.19 1.40 18.22
C LEU A 255 -16.68 1.73 18.13
N VAL A 256 -17.23 1.69 16.93
CA VAL A 256 -18.66 1.86 16.66
C VAL A 256 -19.38 0.52 16.73
N ALA A 257 -18.83 -0.50 16.08
CA ALA A 257 -19.37 -1.86 16.08
C ALA A 257 -18.26 -2.89 15.90
N ALA A 258 -18.48 -4.10 16.40
CA ALA A 258 -17.63 -5.27 16.18
C ALA A 258 -18.49 -6.50 15.93
N ASP A 259 -18.06 -7.36 15.02
CA ASP A 259 -18.68 -8.66 14.73
C ASP A 259 -17.60 -9.75 14.77
N GLU A 260 -17.79 -10.71 15.67
CA GLU A 260 -16.79 -11.77 15.93
C GLU A 260 -16.75 -12.81 14.80
N THR A 261 -17.89 -13.10 14.16
CA THR A 261 -18.00 -14.07 13.07
C THR A 261 -17.35 -13.53 11.79
N LEU A 262 -17.65 -12.28 11.44
CA LEU A 262 -17.04 -11.57 10.32
C LEU A 262 -15.61 -11.11 10.63
N ARG A 263 -15.21 -11.15 11.90
CA ARG A 263 -13.94 -10.58 12.41
C ARG A 263 -13.79 -9.12 12.00
N ALA A 264 -14.91 -8.41 11.93
CA ALA A 264 -15.02 -7.06 11.38
C ALA A 264 -15.22 -6.03 12.48
N VAL A 265 -14.67 -4.83 12.30
CA VAL A 265 -14.92 -3.67 13.17
C VAL A 265 -15.24 -2.44 12.35
N VAL A 266 -16.08 -1.56 12.90
CA VAL A 266 -16.34 -0.22 12.38
C VAL A 266 -15.79 0.80 13.37
N LEU A 267 -14.96 1.72 12.89
CA LEU A 267 -14.21 2.69 13.68
C LEU A 267 -14.52 4.11 13.23
N THR A 268 -14.51 5.07 14.15
CA THR A 268 -14.56 6.50 13.79
C THR A 268 -13.23 6.93 13.16
N ALA A 269 -13.29 7.86 12.20
CA ALA A 269 -12.08 8.53 11.72
C ALA A 269 -11.38 9.32 12.83
N VAL A 270 -10.04 9.29 12.85
CA VAL A 270 -9.21 10.15 13.68
C VAL A 270 -8.59 11.21 12.79
N PRO A 271 -8.83 12.51 13.03
CA PRO A 271 -8.20 13.58 12.27
C PRO A 271 -6.68 13.55 12.45
N GLY A 272 -5.95 13.63 11.35
CA GLY A 272 -4.50 13.66 11.38
C GLY A 272 -3.88 13.24 10.06
N ARG A 273 -2.55 13.34 10.00
CA ARG A 273 -1.75 12.81 8.88
C ARG A 273 -0.82 11.72 9.42
N PRO A 274 -0.63 10.61 8.70
CA PRO A 274 0.39 9.64 9.05
C PRO A 274 1.76 10.30 9.10
N LEU A 275 2.57 9.95 10.09
CA LEU A 275 3.98 10.38 10.17
C LEU A 275 4.91 9.46 9.37
N HIS A 276 4.37 8.40 8.77
CA HIS A 276 5.13 7.45 7.97
C HIS A 276 5.72 8.13 6.73
N GLY A 277 7.04 8.11 6.59
CA GLY A 277 7.75 8.75 5.48
C GLY A 277 7.89 10.28 5.60
N ALA A 278 7.45 10.89 6.70
CA ALA A 278 7.58 12.34 6.89
C ALA A 278 9.01 12.72 7.32
N VAL A 279 9.64 13.63 6.58
CA VAL A 279 10.89 14.28 7.01
C VAL A 279 10.53 15.51 7.84
N LEU A 280 10.90 15.52 9.12
CA LEU A 280 10.58 16.60 10.06
C LEU A 280 11.85 17.35 10.46
N ALA A 281 11.74 18.67 10.61
CA ALA A 281 12.80 19.45 11.26
C ALA A 281 13.00 18.96 12.71
N PRO A 282 14.24 18.96 13.24
CA PRO A 282 14.56 18.38 14.55
C PRO A 282 13.67 18.88 15.71
N GLU A 283 13.27 20.15 15.68
CA GLU A 283 12.38 20.72 16.70
C GLU A 283 10.95 20.16 16.66
N ARG A 284 10.44 19.88 15.45
CA ARG A 284 9.11 19.27 15.25
C ARG A 284 9.15 17.79 15.64
N GLU A 285 10.22 17.10 15.29
CA GLU A 285 10.45 15.71 15.66
C GLU A 285 10.45 15.53 17.20
N ARG A 286 11.19 16.36 17.94
CA ARG A 286 11.16 16.35 19.42
C ARG A 286 9.76 16.53 19.99
N LYS A 287 8.97 17.45 19.44
CA LYS A 287 7.57 17.67 19.84
C LYS A 287 6.69 16.45 19.56
N VAL A 288 6.90 15.77 18.44
CA VAL A 288 6.22 14.51 18.09
C VAL A 288 6.55 13.42 19.11
N PHE A 289 7.83 13.16 19.38
CA PHE A 289 8.23 12.15 20.36
C PHE A 289 7.69 12.45 21.75
N HIS A 290 7.68 13.72 22.18
CA HIS A 290 7.09 14.10 23.46
C HIS A 290 5.59 13.77 23.51
N ARG A 291 4.84 14.02 22.44
CA ARG A 291 3.41 13.67 22.34
C ARG A 291 3.19 12.15 22.32
N ILE A 292 4.02 11.40 21.61
CA ILE A 292 3.97 9.93 21.61
C ILE A 292 4.18 9.41 23.04
N GLY A 293 5.19 9.90 23.75
CA GLY A 293 5.45 9.53 25.14
C GLY A 293 4.28 9.87 26.08
N ALA A 294 3.63 11.01 25.89
CA ALA A 294 2.43 11.37 26.65
C ALA A 294 1.25 10.42 26.38
N LEU A 295 1.06 9.98 25.13
CA LEU A 295 0.04 8.99 24.77
C LEU A 295 0.37 7.61 25.33
N ALA A 296 1.63 7.15 25.20
CA ALA A 296 2.10 5.89 25.78
C ALA A 296 1.87 5.84 27.30
N ARG A 297 2.18 6.92 28.02
CA ARG A 297 1.87 7.03 29.45
C ARG A 297 0.37 6.87 29.74
N ARG A 298 -0.50 7.49 28.94
CA ARG A 298 -1.96 7.36 29.11
C ARG A 298 -2.44 5.92 28.86
N ILE A 299 -1.85 5.20 27.91
CA ILE A 299 -2.12 3.77 27.70
C ILE A 299 -1.71 2.96 28.93
N HIS A 300 -0.49 3.18 29.45
CA HIS A 300 -0.01 2.45 30.62
C HIS A 300 -0.85 2.71 31.89
N GLN A 301 -1.51 3.86 31.96
CA GLN A 301 -2.37 4.26 33.07
C GLN A 301 -3.86 3.99 32.82
N SER A 302 -4.24 3.42 31.68
CA SER A 302 -5.65 3.28 31.30
C SER A 302 -6.39 2.19 32.07
N SER A 303 -5.65 1.24 32.65
CA SER A 303 -6.19 0.11 33.41
C SER A 303 -5.32 -0.15 34.63
N PRO A 304 -5.89 -0.53 35.78
CA PRO A 304 -5.09 -0.98 36.91
C PRO A 304 -4.31 -2.27 36.54
N PRO A 305 -3.12 -2.48 37.14
CA PRO A 305 -2.41 -3.74 37.03
C PRO A 305 -3.30 -4.91 37.44
N ARG A 306 -3.20 -6.02 36.72
CA ARG A 306 -3.98 -7.24 36.95
C ARG A 306 -3.05 -8.42 37.23
N PRO A 307 -3.46 -9.40 38.05
CA PRO A 307 -2.68 -10.62 38.23
C PRO A 307 -2.46 -11.33 36.88
N ALA A 308 -1.25 -11.82 36.66
CA ALA A 308 -0.93 -12.62 35.49
C ALA A 308 -1.80 -13.91 35.49
N PRO A 309 -2.37 -14.32 34.35
CA PRO A 309 -2.97 -15.66 34.22
C PRO A 309 -2.01 -16.77 34.69
N ALA A 310 -2.54 -17.84 35.28
CA ALA A 310 -1.73 -19.00 35.65
C ALA A 310 -0.94 -19.52 34.44
N GLY A 311 0.38 -19.69 34.58
CA GLY A 311 1.27 -20.13 33.49
C GLY A 311 1.75 -19.01 32.55
N SER A 312 1.48 -17.74 32.85
CA SER A 312 1.98 -16.57 32.10
C SER A 312 3.19 -15.88 32.76
N GLY A 313 4.11 -16.71 33.29
CA GLY A 313 5.41 -16.23 33.78
C GLY A 313 6.25 -15.57 32.67
N PRO A 314 7.48 -15.13 32.98
CA PRO A 314 8.39 -14.61 31.97
C PRO A 314 8.46 -15.58 30.78
N ALA A 315 8.72 -15.08 29.58
CA ALA A 315 8.74 -15.87 28.34
C ALA A 315 9.89 -16.90 28.26
N VAL A 316 10.29 -17.47 29.39
CA VAL A 316 11.19 -18.60 29.61
C VAL A 316 10.91 -19.72 28.62
N ALA A 317 9.63 -20.08 28.42
CA ALA A 317 9.23 -21.13 27.46
C ALA A 317 9.56 -20.81 25.99
N LYS A 318 9.93 -19.56 25.66
CA LYS A 318 10.41 -19.16 24.32
C LYS A 318 11.92 -19.00 24.26
N ALA A 319 12.63 -19.00 25.39
CA ALA A 319 14.07 -18.79 25.46
C ALA A 319 14.82 -19.83 24.61
N ASP A 320 14.45 -21.12 24.71
CA ASP A 320 15.07 -22.17 23.91
C ASP A 320 14.90 -21.96 22.40
N ARG A 321 13.74 -21.49 21.97
CA ARG A 321 13.47 -21.17 20.56
C ARG A 321 14.34 -20.01 20.07
N HIS A 322 14.45 -18.97 20.88
CA HIS A 322 15.26 -17.80 20.54
C HIS A 322 16.76 -18.12 20.57
N LEU A 323 17.23 -18.89 21.55
CA LEU A 323 18.60 -19.40 21.61
C LEU A 323 18.95 -20.27 20.40
N ALA A 324 18.04 -21.17 20.00
CA ALA A 324 18.23 -21.99 18.81
C ALA A 324 18.36 -21.15 17.54
N GLY A 325 17.55 -20.09 17.39
CA GLY A 325 17.63 -19.16 16.26
C GLY A 325 18.86 -18.25 16.28
N ALA A 326 19.40 -17.93 17.47
CA ALA A 326 20.53 -17.04 17.63
C ALA A 326 21.89 -17.76 17.68
N ARG A 327 21.93 -19.10 17.68
CA ARG A 327 23.13 -19.90 17.97
C ARG A 327 24.35 -19.54 17.12
N SER A 328 24.17 -19.14 15.86
CA SER A 328 25.26 -18.68 14.97
C SER A 328 25.89 -17.34 15.36
N HIS A 329 25.25 -16.59 16.26
CA HIS A 329 25.64 -15.25 16.70
C HIS A 329 26.11 -15.21 18.16
N LEU A 330 26.04 -16.34 18.88
CA LEU A 330 26.43 -16.43 20.29
C LEU A 330 27.93 -16.68 20.43
N GLN A 331 28.55 -16.00 21.39
CA GLN A 331 29.92 -16.29 21.83
C GLN A 331 29.92 -17.44 22.85
N GLN A 332 31.11 -17.96 23.13
CA GLN A 332 31.27 -18.99 24.16
C GLN A 332 30.81 -18.46 25.52
N GLY A 333 29.87 -19.17 26.16
CA GLY A 333 29.31 -18.81 27.47
C GLY A 333 28.00 -18.00 27.41
N ASP A 334 27.62 -17.43 26.26
CA ASP A 334 26.38 -16.65 26.14
C ASP A 334 25.13 -17.52 26.33
N GLU A 335 25.13 -18.75 25.80
CA GLU A 335 24.00 -19.68 25.96
C GLU A 335 23.82 -20.07 27.44
N GLU A 336 24.91 -20.33 28.14
CA GLU A 336 24.90 -20.67 29.57
C GLU A 336 24.44 -19.48 30.42
N PHE A 337 24.91 -18.27 30.10
CA PHE A 337 24.50 -17.05 30.76
C PHE A 337 22.99 -16.77 30.59
N VAL A 338 22.45 -16.91 29.38
CA VAL A 338 21.02 -16.74 29.13
C VAL A 338 20.20 -17.80 29.86
N ARG A 339 20.65 -19.06 29.87
CA ARG A 339 19.96 -20.14 30.61
C ARG A 339 19.95 -19.89 32.11
N GLU A 340 21.02 -19.35 32.67
CA GLU A 340 21.09 -18.98 34.08
C GLU A 340 20.16 -17.82 34.42
N LEU A 341 20.08 -16.78 33.56
CA LEU A 341 19.11 -15.68 33.74
C LEU A 341 17.66 -16.17 33.65
N VAL A 342 17.39 -17.10 32.73
CA VAL A 342 16.07 -17.73 32.58
C VAL A 342 15.68 -18.48 33.85
N ARG A 343 16.61 -19.27 34.42
CA ARG A 343 16.42 -20.00 35.69
C ARG A 343 16.15 -19.04 36.85
N GLN A 344 16.91 -17.95 36.96
CA GLN A 344 16.68 -16.93 37.99
C GLN A 344 15.32 -16.24 37.83
N ALA A 345 14.82 -16.10 36.60
CA ALA A 345 13.53 -15.50 36.34
C ALA A 345 12.34 -16.42 36.67
N GLU A 346 12.53 -17.75 36.74
CA GLU A 346 11.50 -18.70 37.16
C GLU A 346 11.09 -18.52 38.64
N ASP A 347 12.02 -18.04 39.46
CA ASP A 347 11.80 -17.78 40.90
C ASP A 347 11.16 -16.41 41.17
N LEU A 348 10.97 -15.57 40.14
CA LEU A 348 10.35 -14.26 40.30
C LEU A 348 8.83 -14.39 40.46
N PRO A 349 8.21 -13.56 41.33
CA PRO A 349 6.76 -13.54 41.44
C PRO A 349 6.12 -13.16 40.10
N PRO A 350 4.90 -13.67 39.79
CA PRO A 350 4.19 -13.31 38.58
C PRO A 350 4.08 -11.79 38.43
N LEU A 351 4.56 -11.27 37.30
CA LEU A 351 4.47 -9.85 37.00
C LEU A 351 3.01 -9.44 36.80
N GLU A 352 2.61 -8.30 37.36
CA GLU A 352 1.31 -7.75 37.06
C GLU A 352 1.20 -7.37 35.58
N TRP A 353 0.09 -7.73 34.96
CA TRP A 353 -0.22 -7.36 33.59
C TRP A 353 -0.76 -5.93 33.57
N VAL A 354 -0.04 -5.06 32.84
CA VAL A 354 -0.46 -3.72 32.47
C VAL A 354 -0.70 -3.65 30.96
N GLU A 355 -1.55 -2.73 30.52
CA GLU A 355 -1.74 -2.50 29.09
C GLU A 355 -0.48 -1.81 28.53
N THR A 356 0.18 -2.43 27.56
CA THR A 356 1.41 -1.90 26.95
C THR A 356 1.19 -1.61 25.47
N HIS A 357 1.74 -0.50 24.99
CA HIS A 357 1.94 -0.31 23.55
C HIS A 357 3.09 -1.23 23.11
N GLY A 358 2.89 -1.94 22.00
CA GLY A 358 3.86 -2.92 21.52
C GLY A 358 5.00 -2.26 20.75
N ASP A 359 5.98 -1.70 21.46
CA ASP A 359 7.22 -1.22 20.84
C ASP A 359 8.28 -2.37 20.80
N PHE A 360 8.78 -2.63 19.58
CA PHE A 360 9.88 -3.52 19.17
C PHE A 360 9.69 -5.07 19.17
N GLN A 361 9.08 -5.56 18.09
CA GLN A 361 9.62 -6.72 17.37
C GLN A 361 9.77 -6.32 15.90
N LEU A 362 10.90 -5.71 15.54
CA LEU A 362 11.49 -5.63 14.19
C LEU A 362 12.70 -4.69 14.26
N LEU A 363 13.77 -5.19 14.86
CA LEU A 363 15.14 -4.89 14.45
C LEU A 363 15.86 -6.25 14.52
N HIS A 364 15.91 -6.92 13.37
CA HIS A 364 17.01 -7.75 12.88
C HIS A 364 16.76 -8.02 11.40
#